data_AF-A0A5S9M5Z0-F1
#
_entry.id   AF-A0A5S9M5Z0-F1
#
_cell.length_a   1.000
_cell.length_b   1.000
_cell.length_c   1.000
_cell.angle_alpha   90.00
_cell.angle_beta   90.00
_cell.angle_gamma   90.00
#
_symmetry.space_group_name_H-M   'P 1'
#
loop_
_entity.id
_entity.type
_entity.pdbx_description
1 polymer ?
#
loop_
_entity_poly.entity_id
_entity_poly.type
_entity_poly.pdbx_seq_one_letter_code
_entity_poly.pdbx_strand_id
1 'polypeptide(L)'
;MVKSQGKIPGIGHQLHDDDPRVRRLYELSHTHVQQGLISGTYLRLAEAIRHELEQLKGKKITMNIDGVSAAIQCELNIPAEAAKGIFSLSRGMGIVAHAYEELTKGALVKGPCPNEERLVRYAGHGTRHLKEGEKI
;
A
#
# COMPACT_ATOMS: atom_id res chain seq x y z
N MET A 1 -11.35 8.89 -22.61
CA MET A 1 -9.93 9.30 -22.58
C MET A 1 -9.62 9.87 -21.19
N VAL A 2 -8.96 9.10 -20.32
CA VAL A 2 -8.67 9.51 -18.93
C VAL A 2 -7.51 10.52 -18.95
N LYS A 3 -7.86 11.82 -18.95
CA LYS A 3 -6.94 12.97 -18.82
C LYS A 3 -6.49 13.19 -17.37
N SER A 4 -6.12 12.13 -16.66
CA SER A 4 -5.58 12.23 -15.30
C SER A 4 -4.13 11.77 -15.32
N GLN A 5 -3.20 12.66 -14.97
CA GLN A 5 -1.81 12.30 -14.63
C GLN A 5 -1.73 11.52 -13.29
N GLY A 6 -2.87 11.19 -12.68
CA GLY A 6 -2.96 10.47 -11.41
C GLY A 6 -2.66 8.98 -11.55
N LYS A 7 -2.12 8.40 -10.47
CA LYS A 7 -1.95 6.96 -10.33
C LYS A 7 -3.32 6.28 -10.21
N ILE A 8 -3.50 5.14 -10.85
CA ILE A 8 -4.71 4.32 -10.68
C ILE A 8 -4.52 3.47 -9.41
N PRO A 9 -5.42 3.55 -8.41
CA PRO A 9 -5.33 2.72 -7.21
C PRO A 9 -5.32 1.22 -7.57
N GLY A 10 -4.51 0.45 -6.85
CA GLY A 10 -4.36 -0.99 -7.09
C GLY A 10 -3.42 -1.37 -8.23
N ILE A 11 -2.96 -0.41 -9.04
CA ILE A 11 -2.12 -0.67 -10.21
C ILE A 11 -0.73 -0.03 -10.04
N GLY A 12 0.29 -0.86 -10.28
CA GLY A 12 1.70 -0.51 -10.15
C GLY A 12 2.27 -0.79 -8.76
N HIS A 13 3.55 -1.12 -8.74
CA HIS A 13 4.32 -1.35 -7.52
C HIS A 13 5.69 -0.67 -7.65
N GLN A 14 6.24 -0.14 -6.55
CA GLN A 14 7.53 0.57 -6.57
C GLN A 14 8.74 -0.38 -6.55
N LEU A 15 8.59 -1.54 -5.89
CA LEU A 15 9.70 -2.46 -5.57
C LEU A 15 9.61 -3.85 -6.24
N HIS A 16 8.48 -4.18 -6.87
CA HIS A 16 8.18 -5.56 -7.28
C HIS A 16 7.56 -5.58 -8.67
N ASP A 17 8.24 -6.25 -9.60
CA ASP A 17 7.74 -6.49 -10.96
C ASP A 17 6.90 -7.77 -11.06
N ASP A 18 6.92 -8.60 -10.01
CA ASP A 18 6.07 -9.79 -9.85
C ASP A 18 5.90 -10.08 -8.35
N ASP A 19 4.72 -9.76 -7.80
CA ASP A 19 4.43 -9.99 -6.38
C ASP A 19 3.91 -11.42 -6.18
N PRO A 20 4.61 -12.29 -5.42
CA PRO A 20 4.20 -13.68 -5.24
C PRO A 20 2.82 -13.83 -4.57
N ARG A 21 2.40 -12.83 -3.78
CA ARG A 21 1.08 -12.83 -3.12
C ARG A 21 -0.03 -12.64 -4.14
N VAL A 22 0.19 -11.74 -5.11
CA VAL A 22 -0.75 -11.48 -6.21
C VAL A 22 -0.95 -12.74 -7.04
N ARG A 23 0.14 -13.41 -7.42
CA ARG A 23 0.08 -14.69 -8.14
C ARG A 23 -0.76 -15.71 -7.37
N ARG A 24 -0.47 -15.91 -6.09
CA ARG A 24 -1.18 -16.89 -5.27
C ARG A 24 -2.68 -16.60 -5.16
N LEU A 25 -3.06 -15.33 -5.03
CA LEU A 25 -4.47 -14.93 -4.97
C LEU A 25 -5.20 -15.19 -6.29
N TYR A 26 -4.57 -14.96 -7.44
CA TYR A 26 -5.16 -15.30 -8.73
C TYR A 26 -5.36 -16.81 -8.89
N GLU A 27 -4.38 -17.63 -8.51
CA GLU A 27 -4.49 -19.10 -8.55
C GLU A 27 -5.68 -19.61 -7.70
N LEU A 28 -5.81 -19.11 -6.47
CA LEU A 28 -6.92 -19.44 -5.59
C LEU A 28 -8.27 -18.98 -6.15
N SER A 29 -8.32 -17.73 -6.63
CA SER A 29 -9.52 -17.17 -7.21
C SER A 29 -9.97 -17.96 -8.45
N HIS A 30 -9.03 -18.40 -9.28
CA HIS A 30 -9.34 -19.22 -10.45
C HIS A 30 -9.99 -20.54 -10.06
N THR A 31 -9.49 -21.20 -9.02
CA THR A 31 -10.11 -22.41 -8.45
C THR A 31 -11.55 -22.15 -8.03
N HIS A 32 -11.81 -21.03 -7.34
CA HIS A 32 -13.16 -20.67 -6.89
C HIS A 32 -14.10 -20.28 -8.05
N VAL A 33 -13.58 -19.69 -9.13
CA VAL A 33 -14.33 -19.44 -10.36
C VAL A 33 -14.73 -20.76 -11.02
N GLN A 34 -13.81 -21.72 -11.14
CA GLN A 34 -14.10 -23.05 -11.71
C GLN A 34 -15.16 -23.81 -10.91
N GLN A 35 -15.18 -23.61 -9.59
CA GLN A 35 -16.18 -24.18 -8.69
C GLN A 35 -17.53 -23.43 -8.71
N GLY A 36 -17.63 -22.30 -9.44
CA GLY A 36 -18.83 -21.47 -9.49
C GLY A 36 -19.13 -20.69 -8.21
N LEU A 37 -18.16 -20.58 -7.28
CA LEU A 37 -18.33 -19.86 -6.02
C LEU A 37 -18.26 -18.34 -6.19
N ILE A 38 -17.52 -17.88 -7.20
CA ILE A 38 -17.42 -16.48 -7.60
C ILE A 38 -17.46 -16.35 -9.14
N SER A 39 -17.83 -15.18 -9.65
CA SER A 39 -18.00 -14.96 -11.09
C SER A 39 -16.68 -14.72 -11.84
N GLY A 40 -15.68 -14.18 -11.13
CA GLY A 40 -14.41 -13.70 -11.67
C GLY A 40 -14.52 -12.46 -12.55
N THR A 41 -15.68 -11.81 -12.61
CA THR A 41 -15.93 -10.60 -13.41
C THR A 41 -15.04 -9.43 -13.00
N TYR A 42 -14.93 -9.15 -11.70
CA TYR A 42 -14.11 -8.06 -11.17
C TYR A 42 -12.62 -8.33 -11.32
N LEU A 43 -12.20 -9.60 -11.22
CA LEU A 43 -10.82 -10.02 -11.48
C LEU A 43 -10.45 -9.79 -12.95
N ARG A 44 -11.31 -10.20 -13.89
CA ARG A 44 -11.10 -9.94 -15.32
C ARG A 44 -11.11 -8.45 -15.63
N LEU A 45 -11.98 -7.68 -15.00
CA LEU A 45 -12.04 -6.22 -15.17
C LEU A 45 -10.75 -5.56 -14.68
N ALA A 46 -10.24 -5.95 -13.52
CA ALA A 46 -9.00 -5.42 -12.97
C ALA A 46 -7.81 -5.70 -13.93
N GLU A 47 -7.70 -6.91 -14.45
CA GLU A 47 -6.67 -7.28 -15.43
C GLU A 47 -6.83 -6.53 -16.77
N ALA A 48 -8.06 -6.35 -17.25
CA ALA A 48 -8.32 -5.58 -18.46
C ALA A 48 -7.87 -4.12 -18.30
N ILE A 49 -8.18 -3.47 -17.16
CA ILE A 49 -7.73 -2.11 -16.87
C ILE A 49 -6.20 -2.03 -16.81
N ARG A 50 -5.55 -3.00 -16.17
CA ARG A 50 -4.08 -3.08 -16.13
C ARG A 50 -3.50 -3.18 -17.54
N HIS A 51 -4.04 -4.06 -18.37
CA HIS A 51 -3.57 -4.27 -19.73
C HIS A 51 -3.73 -3.03 -20.60
N GLU A 52 -4.90 -2.38 -20.56
CA GLU A 52 -5.12 -1.11 -21.27
C GLU A 52 -4.13 -0.02 -20.81
N LEU A 53 -3.84 0.04 -19.52
CA LEU A 53 -2.86 0.99 -19.00
C LEU A 53 -1.43 0.69 -19.46
N GLU A 54 -1.04 -0.58 -19.55
CA GLU A 54 0.25 -0.99 -20.13
C GLU A 54 0.39 -0.51 -21.57
N GLN A 55 -0.66 -0.71 -22.39
CA GLN A 55 -0.65 -0.29 -23.79
C GLN A 55 -0.55 1.23 -23.93
N LEU A 56 -1.32 1.98 -23.13
CA LEU A 56 -1.30 3.45 -23.13
C LEU A 56 0.03 4.04 -22.66
N LYS A 57 0.75 3.34 -21.76
CA LYS A 57 2.01 3.83 -21.18
C LYS A 57 3.25 3.26 -21.89
N GLY A 58 3.10 2.25 -22.75
CA GLY A 58 4.20 1.61 -23.47
C GLY A 58 5.21 0.91 -22.55
N LYS A 59 4.79 0.47 -21.37
CA LYS A 59 5.66 -0.22 -20.39
C LYS A 59 4.87 -1.24 -19.59
N LYS A 60 5.56 -2.25 -19.06
CA LYS A 60 4.97 -3.25 -18.17
C LYS A 60 4.47 -2.57 -16.88
N ILE A 61 3.28 -2.97 -16.44
CA ILE A 61 2.61 -2.48 -15.25
C ILE A 61 1.96 -3.68 -14.55
N THR A 62 2.30 -3.84 -13.28
CA THR A 62 1.83 -4.93 -12.43
C THR A 62 0.55 -4.55 -11.69
N MET A 63 -0.26 -5.56 -11.35
CA MET A 63 -1.28 -5.41 -10.31
C MET A 63 -0.59 -5.53 -8.95
N ASN A 64 -0.91 -4.66 -7.99
CA ASN A 64 -0.43 -4.81 -6.62
C ASN A 64 -1.42 -5.62 -5.77
N ILE A 65 -0.99 -5.97 -4.56
CA ILE A 65 -1.80 -6.76 -3.63
C ILE A 65 -3.14 -6.09 -3.29
N ASP A 66 -3.17 -4.76 -3.20
CA ASP A 66 -4.39 -4.01 -2.89
C ASP A 66 -5.41 -4.10 -4.03
N GLY A 67 -4.95 -4.02 -5.28
CA GLY A 67 -5.79 -4.13 -6.47
C GLY A 67 -6.44 -5.50 -6.60
N VAL A 68 -5.67 -6.58 -6.45
CA VAL A 68 -6.22 -7.95 -6.47
C VAL A 68 -7.16 -8.17 -5.29
N SER A 69 -6.79 -7.71 -4.10
CA SER A 69 -7.64 -7.85 -2.91
C SER A 69 -8.95 -7.10 -3.06
N ALA A 70 -8.96 -5.93 -3.70
CA ALA A 70 -10.18 -5.19 -3.99
C ALA A 70 -11.08 -5.94 -4.98
N ALA A 71 -10.50 -6.48 -6.07
CA ALA A 71 -11.27 -7.27 -7.04
C ALA A 71 -11.91 -8.51 -6.39
N ILE A 72 -11.18 -9.22 -5.52
CA ILE A 72 -11.72 -10.36 -4.75
C ILE A 72 -12.84 -9.91 -3.81
N GLN A 73 -12.67 -8.78 -3.11
CA GLN A 73 -13.72 -8.27 -2.22
C GLN A 73 -15.00 -7.90 -2.97
N CYS A 74 -14.88 -7.39 -4.20
CA CYS A 74 -16.03 -7.17 -5.08
C CYS A 74 -16.71 -8.49 -5.48
N GLU A 75 -15.96 -9.55 -5.79
CA GLU A 75 -16.53 -10.88 -6.06
C GLU A 75 -17.32 -11.43 -4.86
N LEU A 76 -16.87 -11.10 -3.64
CA LEU A 76 -17.52 -11.51 -2.40
C LEU A 76 -18.67 -10.57 -1.97
N ASN A 77 -19.00 -9.56 -2.78
CA ASN A 77 -20.01 -8.54 -2.48
C ASN A 77 -19.77 -7.80 -1.15
N ILE A 78 -18.50 -7.58 -0.79
CA ILE A 78 -18.14 -6.80 0.39
C ILE A 78 -18.39 -5.32 0.11
N PRO A 79 -19.14 -4.59 0.95
CA PRO A 79 -19.34 -3.15 0.80
C PRO A 79 -18.01 -2.39 0.81
N ALA A 80 -17.88 -1.38 -0.06
CA ALA A 80 -16.64 -0.62 -0.23
C ALA A 80 -16.21 0.09 1.07
N GLU A 81 -17.18 0.51 1.89
CA GLU A 81 -16.97 1.13 3.19
C GLU A 81 -16.31 0.18 4.20
N ALA A 82 -16.58 -1.12 4.08
CA ALA A 82 -16.04 -2.16 4.95
C ALA A 82 -14.69 -2.72 4.46
N ALA A 83 -14.38 -2.57 3.17
CA ALA A 83 -13.22 -3.20 2.52
C ALA A 83 -11.89 -2.88 3.20
N LYS A 84 -11.70 -1.62 3.61
CA LYS A 84 -10.48 -1.19 4.32
C LYS A 84 -10.34 -1.84 5.70
N GLY A 85 -11.45 -2.21 6.35
CA GLY A 85 -11.46 -2.91 7.64
C GLY A 85 -10.77 -4.27 7.56
N ILE A 86 -10.97 -5.02 6.48
CA ILE A 86 -10.33 -6.33 6.28
C ILE A 86 -8.80 -6.19 6.21
N PHE A 87 -8.32 -5.20 5.46
CA PHE A 87 -6.90 -4.87 5.40
C PHE A 87 -6.35 -4.48 6.78
N SER A 88 -7.07 -3.60 7.49
CA SER A 88 -6.67 -3.13 8.83
C SER A 88 -6.57 -4.26 9.84
N LEU A 89 -7.48 -5.24 9.82
CA LEU A 89 -7.44 -6.41 10.70
C LEU A 89 -6.19 -7.26 10.44
N SER A 90 -5.93 -7.59 9.17
CA SER A 90 -4.76 -8.37 8.77
C SER A 90 -3.44 -7.66 9.17
N ARG A 91 -3.34 -6.35 8.90
CA ARG A 91 -2.15 -5.58 9.27
C ARG A 91 -2.01 -5.40 10.77
N GLY A 92 -3.12 -5.26 11.50
CA GLY A 92 -3.16 -5.13 12.95
C GLY A 92 -2.42 -6.27 13.66
N MET A 93 -2.59 -7.51 13.20
CA MET A 93 -1.90 -8.68 13.76
C MET A 93 -0.37 -8.54 13.72
N GLY A 94 0.18 -8.10 12.60
CA GLY A 94 1.62 -7.91 12.50
C GLY A 94 2.12 -6.66 13.22
N ILE A 95 1.29 -5.62 13.36
CA ILE A 95 1.63 -4.45 14.20
C ILE A 95 1.77 -4.89 15.66
N VAL A 96 0.83 -5.70 16.16
CA VAL A 96 0.90 -6.25 17.52
C VAL A 96 2.16 -7.10 17.70
N ALA A 97 2.47 -7.96 16.74
CA ALA A 97 3.68 -8.78 16.80
C ALA A 97 4.96 -7.94 16.87
N HIS A 98 5.12 -6.94 16.01
CA HIS A 98 6.29 -6.06 16.05
C HIS A 98 6.33 -5.18 17.29
N ALA A 99 5.18 -4.67 17.76
CA ALA A 99 5.13 -3.89 18.99
C ALA A 99 5.57 -4.71 20.21
N TYR A 100 5.15 -5.98 20.28
CA TYR A 100 5.59 -6.91 21.32
C TYR A 100 7.08 -7.22 21.19
N GLU A 101 7.56 -7.49 19.97
CA GLU A 101 8.98 -7.70 19.70
C GLU A 101 9.84 -6.52 20.21
N GLU A 102 9.48 -5.29 19.85
CA GLU A 102 10.21 -4.09 20.28
C GLU A 102 10.13 -3.88 21.80
N LEU A 103 8.98 -4.14 22.41
CA LEU A 103 8.82 -4.08 23.86
C LEU A 103 9.79 -5.04 24.58
N THR A 104 9.95 -6.26 24.06
CA THR A 104 10.86 -7.26 24.65
C THR A 104 12.35 -6.96 24.46
N LYS A 105 12.72 -6.19 23.43
CA LYS A 105 14.11 -5.77 23.20
C LYS A 105 14.59 -4.72 24.22
N GLY A 106 13.67 -4.03 24.91
CA GLY A 106 14.00 -3.04 25.94
C GLY A 106 14.65 -1.75 25.43
N ALA A 107 14.70 -1.55 24.11
CA ALA A 107 15.23 -0.34 23.50
C ALA A 107 14.20 0.80 23.57
N LEU A 108 14.62 1.99 23.99
CA LEU A 108 13.76 3.17 23.97
C LEU A 108 13.61 3.68 22.53
N VAL A 109 12.37 3.77 22.05
CA VAL A 109 12.05 4.45 20.78
C VAL A 109 12.13 5.96 20.99
N LYS A 110 13.32 6.55 20.84
CA LYS A 110 13.51 8.01 20.85
C LYS A 110 13.37 8.58 19.43
N GLY A 111 12.16 9.06 19.12
CA GLY A 111 11.88 9.92 17.96
C GLY A 111 11.96 9.22 16.59
N PRO A 112 11.32 9.80 15.54
CA PRO A 112 11.22 9.18 14.23
C PRO A 112 12.54 9.12 13.44
N CYS A 113 13.62 9.74 13.91
CA CYS A 113 14.93 9.65 13.30
C CYS A 113 16.04 9.60 14.36
N PRO A 114 17.05 8.74 14.19
CA PRO A 114 18.32 8.88 14.90
C PRO A 114 18.88 10.29 14.71
N ASN A 115 19.56 10.82 15.73
CA ASN A 115 20.27 12.11 15.65
C ASN A 115 21.53 12.00 14.77
N GLU A 116 21.38 11.57 13.52
CA GLU A 116 22.43 11.48 12.52
C GLU A 116 22.20 12.58 11.47
N GLU A 117 23.20 13.44 11.24
CA GLU A 117 23.12 14.56 10.30
C GLU A 117 22.74 14.12 8.86
N ARG A 118 23.04 12.87 8.47
CA ARG A 118 22.67 12.32 7.17
C ARG A 118 21.17 11.99 7.03
N LEU A 119 20.46 11.78 8.14
CA LEU A 119 19.06 11.35 8.15
C LEU A 119 18.09 12.52 8.36
N VAL A 120 18.56 13.60 8.99
CA VAL A 120 17.75 14.79 9.27
C VAL A 120 18.45 16.03 8.72
N ARG A 121 17.82 16.66 7.73
CA ARG A 121 18.25 17.96 7.21
C ARG A 121 17.42 19.07 7.84
N TYR A 122 18.06 19.88 8.69
CA TYR A 122 17.45 21.13 9.15
C TYR A 122 17.42 22.15 7.99
N ALA A 123 16.22 22.59 7.62
CA ALA A 123 16.00 23.57 6.55
C ALA A 123 15.53 24.95 7.07
N GLY A 124 15.55 25.14 8.39
CA GLY A 124 15.18 26.40 9.02
C GLY A 124 16.34 27.41 9.07
N HIS A 125 16.14 28.47 9.85
CA HIS A 125 17.17 29.50 10.05
C HIS A 125 18.27 28.99 10.96
N GLY A 126 19.53 29.33 10.65
CA GLY A 126 20.63 29.06 11.56
C GLY A 126 20.40 29.66 12.95
N THR A 127 21.17 29.18 13.93
CA THR A 127 21.12 29.68 15.30
C THR A 127 21.17 31.21 15.32
N ARG A 128 20.20 31.83 15.99
CA ARG A 128 20.07 33.29 16.12
C ARG A 128 19.88 33.66 17.58
N HIS A 129 20.51 34.74 17.99
CA HIS A 129 20.37 35.29 19.34
C HIS A 129 19.22 36.28 19.39
N LEU A 130 18.50 36.31 20.52
CA LEU A 130 17.51 37.35 20.80
C LEU A 130 18.22 38.70 20.85
N LYS A 131 17.57 39.76 20.34
CA LYS A 131 18.11 41.11 20.49
C LYS A 131 17.92 41.58 21.92
N GLU A 132 18.85 42.40 22.40
CA GLU A 132 18.82 42.94 23.75
C GLU A 132 17.51 43.73 23.97
N GLY A 133 16.70 43.30 24.95
CA GLY A 133 15.39 43.88 25.25
C GLY A 133 14.18 43.21 24.60
N GLU A 134 14.35 42.23 23.69
CA GLU A 134 13.25 41.41 23.20
C GLU A 134 12.81 40.39 24.27
N LYS A 135 11.51 40.32 24.58
CA LYS A 135 10.92 39.25 25.38
C LYS A 135 10.32 38.18 24.46
N ILE A 136 10.36 36.93 24.94
CA ILE A 136 9.70 35.77 24.32
C ILE A 136 8.19 35.87 24.51
#